data_AF-A0A2T1CZS4-F1
#
_entry.id   AF-A0A2T1CZS4-F1
#
_cell.length_a   1.000
_cell.length_b   1.000
_cell.length_c   1.000
_cell.angle_alpha   90.00
_cell.angle_beta   90.00
_cell.angle_gamma   90.00
#
_symmetry.space_group_name_H-M   'P 1'
#
loop_
_entity.id
_entity.type
_entity.pdbx_description
1 polymer ?
#
loop_
_entity_poly.entity_id
_entity_poly.type
_entity_poly.pdbx_seq_one_letter_code
_entity_poly.pdbx_strand_id
1 'polypeptide(L)' 'MRVLTKPSSATCTLNLYTLFLLAEPKYVSCQRLAQILERLSHDSINRFLVRERYTPADLFAVVKPRIQL' A
#
# COMPACT_ATOMS: atom_id res chain seq x y z
N MET A 1 -2.54 4.27 14.53
CA MET A 1 -3.15 3.45 13.46
C MET A 1 -4.54 4.02 13.21
N ARG A 2 -4.80 4.56 12.01
CA ARG A 2 -6.12 5.10 11.66
C ARG A 2 -7.17 3.98 11.73
N VAL A 3 -8.31 4.26 12.38
CA VAL A 3 -9.46 3.35 12.41
C VAL A 3 -10.28 3.56 11.14
N LEU A 4 -10.39 2.53 10.30
CA LEU A 4 -11.24 2.57 9.11
C LEU A 4 -12.70 2.46 9.54
N THR A 5 -13.50 3.48 9.25
CA THR A 5 -14.93 3.51 9.60
C THR A 5 -15.81 2.77 8.60
N LYS A 6 -15.27 2.43 7.42
CA LYS A 6 -15.93 1.63 6.38
C LYS A 6 -14.92 0.66 5.76
N PRO A 7 -15.34 -0.56 5.38
CA PRO A 7 -14.48 -1.48 4.65
C PRO A 7 -14.08 -0.87 3.31
N SER A 8 -12.79 -0.95 2.97
CA SER A 8 -12.29 -0.54 1.67
C SER A 8 -12.83 -1.48 0.59
N SER A 9 -13.45 -0.92 -0.46
CA SER A 9 -13.74 -1.64 -1.71
C SER A 9 -12.53 -1.76 -2.65
N ALA A 10 -11.38 -1.19 -2.27
CA ALA A 10 -10.19 -1.25 -3.09
C ALA A 10 -9.54 -2.64 -2.99
N THR A 11 -9.19 -3.20 -4.15
CA THR A 11 -8.41 -4.45 -4.25
C THR A 11 -6.97 -4.25 -3.77
N CYS A 12 -6.44 -3.02 -3.86
CA CYS A 12 -5.19 -2.64 -3.21
C CYS A 12 -5.41 -2.50 -1.70
N THR A 13 -4.51 -3.09 -0.90
CA THR A 13 -4.58 -3.05 0.57
C THR A 13 -3.32 -2.44 1.16
N LEU A 14 -3.41 -1.94 2.40
CA LEU A 14 -2.28 -1.37 3.12
C LEU A 14 -1.12 -2.36 3.23
N ASN A 15 -1.41 -3.63 3.53
CA ASN A 15 -0.40 -4.68 3.63
C ASN A 15 0.31 -4.92 2.29
N LEU A 16 -0.46 -5.03 1.21
CA LEU A 16 0.08 -5.24 -0.12
C LEU A 16 0.95 -4.06 -0.58
N TYR A 17 0.47 -2.83 -0.38
CA TYR A 17 1.23 -1.63 -0.73
C TYR A 17 2.53 -1.52 0.09
N THR A 18 2.48 -1.80 1.39
CA THR A 18 3.67 -1.75 2.25
C THR A 18 4.71 -2.79 1.84
N LEU A 19 4.29 -4.02 1.53
CA LEU A 19 5.20 -5.06 1.04
C LEU A 19 5.81 -4.71 -0.32
N PHE A 20 5.03 -4.09 -1.21
CA PHE A 20 5.55 -3.57 -2.48
C PHE A 20 6.68 -2.55 -2.25
N LEU A 21 6.51 -1.60 -1.32
CA LEU A 21 7.55 -0.61 -1.03
C LEU A 21 8.85 -1.25 -0.52
N LEU A 22 8.76 -2.35 0.22
CA LEU A 22 9.94 -3.09 0.69
C LEU A 22 10.60 -3.90 -0.43
N ALA A 23 9.81 -4.49 -1.32
CA ALA A 23 10.30 -5.31 -2.42
C ALA A 23 10.92 -4.47 -3.57
N GLU A 24 10.35 -3.29 -3.84
CA GLU A 24 10.71 -2.42 -4.97
C GLU A 24 11.10 -1.00 -4.52
N PRO A 25 12.12 -0.84 -3.65
CA PRO A 25 12.44 0.45 -3.03
C PRO A 25 12.95 1.50 -4.02
N LYS A 26 13.43 1.07 -5.20
CA LYS A 26 14.01 1.96 -6.23
C LYS A 26 13.00 2.47 -7.25
N TYR A 27 11.89 1.76 -7.46
CA TYR A 27 10.93 2.02 -8.53
C TYR A 27 9.50 2.18 -7.99
N VAL A 28 9.38 2.95 -6.91
CA VAL A 28 8.10 3.19 -6.24
C VAL A 28 7.18 4.02 -7.14
N SER A 29 6.21 3.37 -7.76
CA SER A 29 5.12 4.03 -8.49
C SER A 29 3.88 3.16 -8.53
N CYS A 30 2.70 3.80 -8.60
CA CYS A 30 1.43 3.09 -8.79
C CYS A 30 1.41 2.27 -10.09
N GLN A 31 2.13 2.73 -11.12
CA GLN A 31 2.24 2.02 -12.39
C GLN A 31 3.06 0.75 -12.24
N ARG A 32 4.19 0.81 -11.52
CA ARG A 32 5.00 -0.38 -11.24
C ARG A 32 4.21 -1.42 -10.45
N LEU A 33 3.46 -0.98 -9.45
CA LEU A 33 2.59 -1.89 -8.68
C LEU A 33 1.48 -2.51 -9.53
N ALA A 34 0.86 -1.72 -10.41
CA ALA A 34 -0.13 -2.23 -11.37
C ALA A 34 0.46 -3.29 -12.31
N GLN A 35 1.67 -3.06 -12.81
CA GLN A 35 2.39 -4.02 -13.67
C GLN A 35 2.72 -5.33 -12.94
N ILE A 36 3.14 -5.26 -11.67
CA ILE A 36 3.50 -6.47 -10.89
C ILE A 36 2.27 -7.33 -10.59
N LEU A 37 1.14 -6.71 -10.30
CA LEU A 37 -0.05 -7.43 -9.84
C LEU A 37 -1.03 -7.80 -10.96
N GLU A 38 -0.92 -7.14 -12.12
CA GLU A 38 -1.70 -7.30 -13.37
C GLU A 38 -3.23 -7.09 -13.25
N ARG A 39 -3.81 -7.33 -12.07
CA ARG A 39 -5.23 -7.18 -11.71
C ARG A 39 -5.59 -5.82 -11.13
N LEU A 40 -4.62 -4.94 -10.94
CA LEU A 40 -4.81 -3.58 -10.41
C LEU A 40 -4.47 -2.56 -11.48
N SER A 41 -5.29 -1.53 -11.62
CA SER A 41 -4.94 -0.37 -12.45
C SER A 41 -4.18 0.68 -11.63
N HIS A 42 -3.33 1.45 -12.30
CA HIS A 42 -2.66 2.63 -11.74
C HIS A 42 -3.64 3.52 -10.96
N ASP A 43 -4.77 3.85 -11.58
CA ASP A 43 -5.75 4.77 -11.02
C ASP A 43 -6.46 4.20 -9.79
N SER A 44 -6.72 2.90 -9.76
CA SER A 44 -7.31 2.24 -8.60
C SER A 44 -6.38 2.33 -7.37
N ILE A 45 -5.07 2.15 -7.58
CA ILE A 45 -4.05 2.27 -6.54
C ILE A 45 -3.92 3.74 -6.11
N ASN A 46 -3.87 4.67 -7.07
CA ASN A 46 -3.75 6.10 -6.75
C ASN A 46 -4.95 6.60 -5.93
N ARG A 47 -6.18 6.24 -6.32
CA ARG A 47 -7.40 6.57 -5.56
C ARG A 47 -7.38 5.95 -4.16
N PHE A 48 -6.89 4.72 -4.02
CA PHE A 48 -6.70 4.09 -2.72
C PHE A 48 -5.75 4.91 -1.83
N LEU A 49 -4.55 5.26 -2.32
CA LEU A 49 -3.58 6.04 -1.53
C LEU A 49 -4.12 7.42 -1.13
N VAL A 50 -4.76 8.13 -2.05
CA VAL A 50 -5.36 9.46 -1.80
C VAL A 50 -6.51 9.38 -0.79
N ARG A 51 -7.35 8.35 -0.86
CA ARG A 51 -8.49 8.20 0.06
C ARG A 51 -8.02 7.86 1.47
N GLU A 52 -7.08 6.92 1.58
CA GLU A 52 -6.64 6.39 2.86
C GLU A 52 -5.66 7.33 3.58
N ARG A 53 -4.91 8.16 2.83
CA ARG A 53 -3.97 9.17 3.36
C ARG A 53 -3.00 8.58 4.39
N TYR A 54 -2.43 7.41 4.10
CA TYR A 54 -1.48 6.76 5.00
C TYR A 54 -0.23 7.61 5.20
N THR A 55 0.24 7.66 6.44
CA THR A 55 1.53 8.26 6.80
C THR A 55 2.64 7.20 6.73
N PRO A 56 3.92 7.60 6.63
CA PRO A 56 5.04 6.66 6.76
C PRO A 56 4.99 5.83 8.04
N ALA A 57 4.50 6.39 9.14
CA ALA A 57 4.33 5.67 10.40
C ALA A 57 3.25 4.56 10.31
N ASP A 58 2.16 4.81 9.59
CA ASP A 58 1.13 3.78 9.35
C ASP A 58 1.70 2.62 8.51
N LEU A 59 2.50 2.93 7.49
CA LEU A 59 3.17 1.93 6.66
C LEU A 59 4.16 1.10 7.50
N PHE A 60 5.02 1.75 8.29
CA PHE A 60 6.00 1.05 9.12
C PHE A 60 5.34 0.16 10.18
N ALA A 61 4.23 0.61 10.79
CA ALA A 61 3.51 -0.17 11.79
C ALA A 61 3.03 -1.54 11.27
N VAL A 62 2.76 -1.67 9.96
CA VAL A 62 2.34 -2.93 9.32
C VAL A 62 3.46 -3.96 9.30
N VAL A 63 4.69 -3.52 9.08
CA VAL A 63 5.86 -4.41 8.92
C VAL A 63 6.68 -4.54 10.19
N LYS A 64 6.53 -3.61 11.14
CA LYS A 64 7.21 -3.64 12.45
C LYS A 64 7.15 -5.02 13.15
N PRO A 65 6.01 -5.75 13.18
CA PRO A 65 5.97 -7.08 13.82
C PRO A 65 6.75 -8.17 13.06
N ARG A 66 7.13 -7.92 11.80
CA ARG A 66 7.81 -8.88 10.91
C ARG A 66 9.31 -8.60 10.78
N ILE A 67 9.79 -7.47 11.27
CA ILE A 67 11.20 -7.09 11.23
C ILE A 67 11.78 -7.38 12.62
N GLN A 68 12.79 -8.24 12.67
CA GLN A 68 13.65 -8.36 13.85
C GLN A 68 14.73 -7.28 13.72
N LEU A 69 14.66 -6.26 14.57
CA LEU A 69 15.69 -5.22 14.73
C LEU A 69 16.53 -5.52 15.96
#